data_AF-A0A9X2Z2H6-F1
#
_entry.id   AF-A0A9X2Z2H6-F1
#
_cell.length_a   1.000
_cell.length_b   1.000
_cell.length_c   1.000
_cell.angle_alpha   90.00
_cell.angle_beta   90.00
_cell.angle_gamma   90.00
#
_symmetry.space_group_name_H-M   'P 1'
#
loop_
_entity.id
_entity.type
_entity.pdbx_description
1 polymer ?
#
loop_
_entity_poly.entity_id
_entity_poly.type
_entity_poly.pdbx_seq_one_letter_code
_entity_poly.pdbx_strand_id
1 'polypeptide(L)'
;MLIGDGLAWHYREYAPNETEYARLQRQARNADRGLWSQASPIPPWEWRGRTSGPGETSAEDRDCSGFDTQPEAQRFFERHRSDSSGGDPHNLDGDGDGEACESLPGG
;
A
#
# COMPACT_ATOMS: atom_id res chain seq x y z
N MET A 1 26.96 7.49 21.26
CA MET A 1 26.10 8.41 20.50
C MET A 1 25.30 7.57 19.51
N LEU A 2 23.97 7.70 19.48
CA LEU A 2 23.06 6.77 18.80
C LEU A 2 23.47 6.39 17.35
N ILE A 3 23.97 7.34 16.57
CA ILE A 3 24.42 7.09 15.18
C ILE A 3 25.69 6.22 15.16
N GLY A 4 26.67 6.48 16.03
CA GLY A 4 27.92 5.71 16.12
C GLY A 4 27.74 4.31 16.75
N ASP A 5 26.71 4.16 17.58
CA ASP A 5 26.28 2.88 18.15
C ASP A 5 25.43 2.05 17.16
N GLY A 6 25.09 2.61 15.99
CA GLY A 6 24.30 1.92 14.96
C GLY A 6 22.81 1.83 15.25
N LEU A 7 22.30 2.70 16.14
CA LEU A 7 20.89 2.73 16.55
C LEU A 7 20.06 3.79 15.81
N ALA A 8 20.69 4.60 14.95
CA ALA A 8 20.03 5.69 14.25
C ALA A 8 20.61 5.93 12.85
N TRP A 9 19.80 6.58 12.01
CA TRP A 9 20.16 7.01 10.66
C TRP A 9 20.52 8.50 10.66
N HIS A 10 21.56 8.89 9.92
CA HIS A 10 21.78 10.30 9.61
C HIS A 10 20.83 10.73 8.49
N TYR A 11 19.92 11.64 8.81
CA TYR A 11 18.98 12.17 7.85
C TYR A 11 19.50 13.47 7.23
N ARG A 12 20.04 13.35 6.01
CA ARG A 12 20.69 14.46 5.29
C ARG A 12 19.79 15.66 5.02
N GLU A 13 18.47 15.45 4.91
CA GLU A 13 17.51 16.52 4.62
C GLU A 13 17.35 17.50 5.79
N TYR A 14 17.38 16.99 7.02
CA TYR A 14 17.23 17.82 8.23
C TYR A 14 18.57 18.26 8.82
N ALA A 15 19.64 17.52 8.56
CA ALA A 15 20.97 17.80 9.09
C ALA A 15 22.05 17.73 8.00
N PRO A 16 21.99 18.59 6.95
CA PRO A 16 22.90 18.50 5.80
C PRO A 16 24.35 18.86 6.15
N ASN A 17 24.55 19.76 7.13
CA ASN A 17 25.87 20.26 7.51
C ASN A 17 26.57 19.38 8.57
N GLU A 18 25.87 18.38 9.11
CA GLU A 18 26.39 17.53 10.19
C GLU A 18 27.28 16.41 9.64
N THR A 19 28.51 16.79 9.28
CA THR A 19 29.49 15.88 8.68
C THR A 19 29.94 14.78 9.66
N GLU A 20 29.87 15.05 10.97
CA GLU A 20 30.19 14.09 12.01
C GLU A 20 29.19 12.92 12.05
N TYR A 21 27.90 13.18 11.86
CA TYR A 21 26.87 12.15 11.79
C TYR A 21 27.07 11.22 10.60
N ALA A 22 27.41 11.77 9.43
CA ALA A 22 27.75 10.97 8.26
C ALA A 22 28.99 10.08 8.49
N ARG A 23 30.00 10.59 9.24
CA ARG A 23 31.18 9.80 9.62
C ARG A 23 30.81 8.66 10.57
N LEU A 24 30.01 8.94 11.59
CA LEU A 24 29.59 7.96 12.59
C LEU A 24 28.69 6.88 12.00
N GLN A 25 27.77 7.24 11.10
CA GLN A 25 26.94 6.25 10.40
C GLN A 25 27.80 5.30 9.56
N ARG A 26 28.79 5.81 8.83
CA ARG A 26 29.73 4.96 8.06
C ARG A 26 30.52 4.02 8.97
N GLN A 27 30.97 4.50 10.13
CA GLN A 27 31.66 3.65 11.11
C GLN A 27 30.76 2.54 11.65
N ALA A 28 29.51 2.87 12.00
CA ALA A 28 28.54 1.89 12.50
C ALA A 28 28.18 0.85 11.43
N ARG A 29 28.06 1.27 10.16
CA ARG A 29 27.82 0.37 9.02
C ARG A 29 28.99 -0.57 8.75
N ASN A 30 30.21 -0.05 8.74
CA ASN A 30 31.42 -0.87 8.50
C ASN A 30 31.73 -1.84 9.66
N ALA A 31 31.19 -1.57 10.84
CA ALA A 31 31.36 -2.41 12.02
C ALA A 31 30.13 -3.29 12.29
N ASP A 32 29.17 -3.36 11.36
CA ASP A 32 27.94 -4.14 11.46
C ASP A 32 27.22 -3.96 12.81
N ARG A 33 27.13 -2.71 13.29
CA ARG A 33 26.58 -2.41 14.62
C ARG A 33 25.07 -2.20 14.59
N GLY A 34 24.36 -2.83 15.52
CA GLY A 34 22.94 -2.55 15.78
C GLY A 34 22.09 -2.77 14.54
N LEU A 35 21.40 -1.72 14.07
CA LEU A 35 20.55 -1.79 12.88
C LEU A 35 21.32 -2.24 11.64
N TRP A 36 22.61 -1.96 11.55
CA TRP A 36 23.46 -2.25 10.39
C TRP A 36 23.87 -3.73 10.27
N SER A 37 23.67 -4.55 11.31
CA SER A 37 23.92 -6.00 11.23
C SER A 37 22.81 -6.76 10.49
N GLN A 38 21.70 -6.09 10.18
CA GLN A 38 20.61 -6.68 9.41
C GLN A 38 21.00 -6.76 7.93
N ALA A 39 20.48 -7.76 7.20
CA ALA A 39 20.82 -7.96 5.79
C ALA A 39 20.45 -6.77 4.89
N SER A 40 19.30 -6.13 5.16
CA SER A 40 18.79 -4.98 4.39
C SER A 40 18.06 -4.01 5.33
N PRO A 41 18.77 -3.19 6.12
CA PRO A 41 18.14 -2.25 7.02
C PRO A 41 17.52 -1.10 6.20
N ILE A 42 16.22 -0.88 6.41
CA ILE A 42 15.46 0.16 5.70
C ILE A 42 15.45 1.43 6.56
N PRO A 43 15.78 2.61 6.01
CA PRO A 43 15.69 3.85 6.74
C PRO A 43 14.24 4.23 7.10
N PRO A 44 14.02 4.95 8.22
CA PRO A 44 12.69 5.36 8.64
C PRO A 44 11.91 6.19 7.61
N TRP A 45 12.58 7.01 6.79
CA TRP A 45 11.89 7.81 5.76
C TRP A 45 11.37 6.95 4.61
N GLU A 46 12.08 5.88 4.24
CA GLU A 46 11.63 4.90 3.27
C GLU A 46 10.49 4.03 3.84
N TRP A 47 10.53 3.75 5.15
CA TRP A 47 9.40 3.16 5.89
C TRP A 47 8.14 4.02 5.86
N ARG A 48 8.29 5.34 5.98
CA ARG A 48 7.15 6.27 5.89
C ARG A 48 6.63 6.40 4.47
N GLY A 49 7.51 6.41 3.46
CA GLY A 49 7.11 6.50 2.05
C GLY A 49 6.25 5.33 1.57
N ARG A 50 6.57 4.10 2.00
CA ARG A 50 5.75 2.91 1.67
C ARG A 50 4.38 2.86 2.34
N THR A 51 4.18 3.56 3.46
CA THR A 51 2.85 3.71 4.07
C THR A 51 2.02 4.83 3.43
N SER A 52 2.58 5.57 2.47
CA SER A 52 1.91 6.68 1.78
C SER A 52 1.85 6.49 0.25
N GLY A 53 2.21 5.31 -0.27
CA GLY A 53 1.79 4.88 -1.60
C GLY A 53 0.31 4.50 -1.61
N PRO A 54 -0.42 4.67 -2.73
CA PRO A 54 -1.82 4.27 -2.81
C PRO A 54 -1.92 2.79 -2.41
N GLY A 55 -2.84 2.46 -1.52
CA GLY A 55 -2.94 1.13 -0.93
C GLY A 55 -2.93 0.04 -1.98
N GLU A 56 -1.82 -0.68 -2.09
CA GLU A 56 -1.80 -2.01 -2.71
C GLU A 56 -2.39 -3.01 -1.71
N THR A 57 -3.71 -2.94 -1.58
CA THR A 57 -4.49 -4.14 -1.79
C THR A 57 -5.53 -3.78 -2.85
N SER A 58 -5.22 -4.11 -4.10
CA SER A 58 -6.23 -4.65 -5.00
C SER A 58 -6.76 -5.98 -4.43
N ALA A 59 -7.29 -5.96 -3.20
CA ALA A 59 -8.52 -6.67 -2.92
C ALA A 59 -9.60 -5.83 -3.60
N GLU A 60 -9.55 -5.86 -4.93
CA GLU A 60 -10.65 -5.67 -5.86
C GLU A 60 -11.92 -5.10 -5.19
N ASP A 61 -11.90 -3.80 -4.89
CA ASP A 61 -13.11 -3.04 -4.61
C ASP A 61 -13.80 -2.91 -5.97
N ARG A 62 -14.46 -4.01 -6.37
CA ARG A 62 -15.14 -4.19 -7.65
C ARG A 62 -16.53 -3.59 -7.57
N ASP A 63 -16.62 -2.41 -6.97
CA ASP A 63 -17.79 -1.56 -7.07
C ASP A 63 -17.98 -1.14 -8.54
N CYS A 64 -19.12 -0.53 -8.85
CA CYS A 64 -19.45 -0.04 -10.19
C CYS A 64 -18.40 0.90 -10.82
N SER A 65 -17.56 1.54 -10.02
CA SER A 65 -16.46 2.38 -10.51
C SER A 65 -15.33 1.61 -11.21
N GLY A 66 -15.30 0.28 -11.06
CA GLY A 66 -14.33 -0.61 -11.71
C GLY A 66 -14.71 -1.06 -13.12
N PHE A 67 -15.87 -0.66 -13.65
CA PHE A 67 -16.38 -1.10 -14.95
C PHE A 67 -16.75 0.09 -15.83
N ASP A 68 -16.43 0.00 -17.13
CA ASP A 68 -16.75 1.06 -18.09
C ASP A 68 -18.23 1.00 -18.56
N THR A 69 -18.87 -0.17 -18.48
CA THR A 69 -20.26 -0.39 -18.98
C THR A 69 -21.06 -1.34 -18.10
N GLN A 70 -22.39 -1.15 -18.07
CA GLN A 70 -23.35 -2.05 -17.39
C GLN A 70 -23.21 -3.53 -17.81
N PRO A 71 -23.15 -3.87 -19.12
CA PRO A 71 -23.02 -5.28 -19.53
C PRO A 71 -21.69 -5.93 -19.11
N GLU A 72 -20.64 -5.16 -18.86
CA GLU A 72 -19.39 -5.69 -18.33
C GLU A 72 -19.50 -6.01 -16.84
N ALA A 73 -20.09 -5.09 -16.07
CA ALA A 73 -20.38 -5.27 -14.65
C ALA A 73 -21.33 -6.46 -14.42
N GLN A 74 -22.39 -6.59 -15.23
CA GLN A 74 -23.35 -7.69 -15.17
C GLN A 74 -22.69 -9.06 -15.31
N ARG A 75 -21.77 -9.21 -16.27
CA ARG A 75 -21.06 -10.49 -16.48
C ARG A 75 -20.14 -10.84 -15.32
N PHE A 76 -19.55 -9.83 -14.68
CA PHE A 76 -18.74 -10.04 -13.49
C PHE A 76 -19.62 -10.44 -12.31
N PHE A 77 -20.75 -9.76 -12.11
CA PHE A 77 -21.73 -10.06 -11.07
C PHE A 77 -22.26 -11.49 -11.20
N GLU A 78 -22.73 -11.90 -12.38
CA GLU A 78 -23.24 -13.25 -12.64
C GLU A 78 -22.20 -14.36 -12.38
N ARG A 79 -20.93 -14.10 -12.68
CA ARG A 79 -19.84 -15.06 -12.49
C ARG A 79 -19.44 -15.25 -11.02
N HIS A 80 -19.61 -14.20 -10.21
CA HIS A 80 -19.15 -14.17 -8.82
C HIS A 80 -20.29 -14.14 -7.80
N ARG A 81 -21.54 -14.21 -8.26
CA ARG A 81 -22.72 -14.34 -7.40
C ARG A 81 -22.60 -15.62 -6.57
N SER A 82 -22.18 -15.46 -5.32
CA SER A 82 -22.28 -16.47 -4.28
C SER A 82 -23.74 -16.59 -3.87
N ASP A 83 -24.51 -17.40 -4.60
CA ASP A 83 -25.82 -17.96 -4.25
C ASP A 83 -26.68 -17.10 -3.30
N SER A 84 -27.09 -15.91 -3.77
CA SER A 84 -28.25 -15.08 -3.36
C SER A 84 -28.64 -14.98 -1.87
N SER A 85 -27.77 -15.34 -0.94
CA SER A 85 -28.10 -15.56 0.47
C SER A 85 -27.06 -14.89 1.35
N GLY A 86 -27.07 -13.55 1.34
CA GLY A 86 -26.51 -12.79 2.47
C GLY A 86 -25.25 -11.98 2.23
N GLY A 87 -25.02 -11.51 1.01
CA GLY A 87 -24.13 -10.37 0.78
C GLY A 87 -23.70 -10.28 -0.67
N ASP A 88 -23.94 -9.13 -1.29
CA ASP A 88 -23.15 -8.70 -2.43
C ASP A 88 -21.83 -8.15 -1.87
N PRO A 89 -20.74 -8.94 -1.89
CA PRO A 89 -19.47 -8.52 -1.30
C PRO A 89 -18.79 -7.43 -2.12
N HIS A 90 -19.27 -7.19 -3.35
CA HIS A 90 -18.75 -6.21 -4.30
C HIS A 90 -19.74 -5.06 -4.55
N ASN A 91 -20.88 -5.03 -3.84
CA ASN A 91 -21.94 -4.01 -3.89
C ASN A 91 -22.28 -3.54 -5.31
N LEU A 92 -22.34 -4.49 -6.25
CA LEU A 92 -22.64 -4.29 -7.65
C LEU A 92 -24.16 -4.17 -7.91
N ASP A 93 -24.97 -4.91 -7.16
CA ASP A 93 -26.43 -5.00 -7.18
C ASP A 93 -26.96 -4.52 -5.82
N GLY A 94 -26.96 -3.19 -5.64
CA GLY A 94 -27.24 -2.55 -4.36
C GLY A 94 -28.70 -2.62 -3.91
N ASP A 95 -29.63 -2.78 -4.86
CA ASP A 95 -31.07 -2.94 -4.63
C ASP A 95 -31.52 -4.40 -4.67
N GLY A 96 -30.66 -5.32 -5.12
CA GLY A 96 -30.86 -6.76 -5.05
C GLY A 96 -31.83 -7.29 -6.09
N ASP A 97 -32.00 -6.57 -7.19
CA ASP A 97 -32.92 -6.91 -8.28
C ASP A 97 -32.30 -7.86 -9.31
N GLY A 98 -30.98 -8.05 -9.24
CA GLY A 98 -30.20 -8.92 -10.12
C GLY A 98 -29.50 -8.19 -11.28
N GLU A 99 -29.63 -6.87 -11.38
CA GLU A 99 -28.98 -6.02 -12.37
C GLU A 99 -27.83 -5.22 -11.73
N ALA A 100 -26.59 -5.58 -12.09
CA ALA A 100 -25.42 -4.89 -11.55
C ALA A 100 -25.21 -3.53 -12.23
N CYS A 101 -25.00 -2.50 -11.42
CA CYS A 101 -24.55 -1.18 -11.87
C CYS A 101 -25.41 -0.56 -12.98
N GLU A 102 -26.73 -0.56 -12.81
CA GLU A 102 -27.73 0.09 -13.70
C GLU A 102 -27.40 1.56 -14.05
N SER A 103 -26.58 2.22 -13.24
CA SER A 103 -26.13 3.60 -13.46
C SER A 103 -25.04 3.76 -14.54
N LEU A 104 -24.47 2.66 -15.05
CA LEU A 104 -23.41 2.69 -16.07
C LEU A 104 -23.99 2.78 -17.49
N PRO A 105 -23.25 3.40 -18.44
CA PRO A 105 -23.70 3.50 -19.82
C PRO A 105 -23.88 2.12 -20.46
N GLY A 106 -24.97 1.97 -21.21
CA GLY A 106 -25.32 0.72 -21.93
C GLY A 106 -26.34 -0.17 -21.21
N GLY A 107 -26.79 0.23 -20.01
CA GLY A 107 -27.99 -0.30 -19.33
C GLY A 107 -29.29 0.31 -19.87
#